data_AF-F4Q8X9-F1
#
_entry.id   AF-F4Q8X9-F1
#
_cell.length_a   1.000
_cell.length_b   1.000
_cell.length_c   1.000
_cell.angle_alpha   90.00
_cell.angle_beta   90.00
_cell.angle_gamma   90.00
#
_symmetry.space_group_name_H-M   'P 1'
#
loop_
_entity.id
_entity.type
_entity.pdbx_description
1 polymer ?
#
loop_
_entity_poly.entity_id
_entity_poly.type
_entity_poly.pdbx_seq_one_letter_code
_entity_poly.pdbx_strand_id
1 'polypeptide(L)'
;MSKDTARIAQLSNHLLNHKLNSLLFTDLDSIIKNDQSFSNYKELDFLIKYKHLIHFFKKREFENYSEYFCEMFRNQIVPRSFSIRLMLDIIPLLESLNKVYFNLDDTMMLTNYLEDIQSSHLADQYLQGISVQNLQSLRLALSRNIAKSFKHNQQQLQNQHTQQLKLSI
;
A
#
# COMPACT_ATOMS: atom_id res chain seq x y z
N MET A 1 -19.09 -26.95 5.03
CA MET A 1 -18.21 -25.87 5.49
C MET A 1 -16.83 -25.86 4.81
N SER A 2 -16.15 -26.99 4.53
CA SER A 2 -14.78 -26.97 3.92
C SER A 2 -14.72 -26.78 2.39
N LYS A 3 -15.80 -27.07 1.66
CA LYS A 3 -15.80 -27.03 0.18
C LYS A 3 -15.86 -25.60 -0.37
N ASP A 4 -16.57 -24.73 0.34
CA ASP A 4 -16.71 -23.32 -0.03
C ASP A 4 -15.44 -22.54 0.34
N THR A 5 -14.83 -22.86 1.49
CA THR A 5 -13.49 -22.40 1.91
C THR A 5 -12.43 -22.61 0.84
N ALA A 6 -12.31 -23.84 0.32
CA ALA A 6 -11.30 -24.16 -0.68
C ALA A 6 -11.55 -23.42 -2.01
N ARG A 7 -12.82 -23.26 -2.40
CA ARG A 7 -13.20 -22.50 -3.60
C ARG A 7 -12.90 -21.02 -3.45
N ILE A 8 -13.17 -20.42 -2.30
CA ILE A 8 -12.89 -19.00 -2.02
C ILE A 8 -11.39 -18.76 -2.07
N ALA A 9 -10.58 -19.60 -1.43
CA ALA A 9 -9.13 -19.48 -1.49
C ALA A 9 -8.59 -19.65 -2.92
N GLN A 10 -9.10 -20.62 -3.68
CA GLN A 10 -8.73 -20.80 -5.09
C GLN A 10 -9.11 -19.59 -5.94
N LEU A 11 -10.30 -19.04 -5.72
CA LEU A 11 -10.79 -17.89 -6.47
C LEU A 11 -10.01 -16.63 -6.11
N SER A 12 -9.78 -16.33 -4.82
CA SER A 12 -8.95 -15.20 -4.41
C SER A 12 -7.53 -15.29 -4.98
N ASN A 13 -6.92 -16.48 -4.97
CA ASN A 13 -5.61 -16.70 -5.62
C ASN A 13 -5.68 -16.50 -7.14
N HIS A 14 -6.74 -16.96 -7.79
CA HIS A 14 -6.96 -16.72 -9.22
C HIS A 14 -7.08 -15.21 -9.50
N LEU A 15 -7.87 -14.48 -8.72
CA LEU A 15 -8.05 -13.04 -8.84
C LEU A 15 -6.76 -12.26 -8.60
N LEU A 16 -5.88 -12.73 -7.71
CA LEU A 16 -4.55 -12.14 -7.49
C LEU A 16 -3.58 -12.37 -8.67
N ASN A 17 -3.68 -13.54 -9.30
CA ASN A 17 -2.79 -13.95 -10.40
C ASN A 17 -3.22 -13.38 -11.76
N HIS A 18 -4.50 -13.06 -11.95
CA HIS A 18 -5.00 -12.37 -13.13
C HIS A 18 -5.06 -10.85 -12.90
N LYS A 19 -4.70 -10.05 -13.90
CA LYS A 19 -4.68 -8.58 -13.78
C LYS A 19 -6.00 -8.07 -13.20
N LEU A 20 -5.93 -7.49 -11.99
CA LEU A 20 -7.06 -6.88 -11.28
C LEU A 20 -7.71 -5.81 -12.18
N ASN A 21 -8.89 -6.12 -12.74
CA ASN A 21 -9.61 -5.24 -13.66
C ASN A 21 -11.02 -4.93 -13.12
N SER A 22 -11.79 -4.11 -13.82
CA SER A 22 -13.13 -3.70 -13.35
C SER A 22 -14.10 -4.87 -13.17
N LEU A 23 -13.97 -5.92 -14.00
CA LEU A 23 -14.81 -7.12 -13.96
C LEU A 23 -14.63 -7.89 -12.64
N LEU A 24 -13.40 -7.87 -12.12
CA LEU A 24 -13.01 -8.50 -10.86
C LEU A 24 -13.73 -7.91 -9.64
N PHE A 25 -14.04 -6.61 -9.64
CA PHE A 25 -14.73 -5.96 -8.53
C PHE A 25 -16.22 -6.32 -8.45
N THR A 26 -16.84 -6.62 -9.60
CA THR A 26 -18.21 -7.15 -9.69
C THR A 26 -18.30 -8.59 -9.19
N ASP A 27 -17.30 -9.42 -9.51
CA ASP A 27 -17.20 -10.78 -9.01
C ASP A 27 -16.98 -10.78 -7.49
N LEU A 28 -16.12 -9.87 -7.00
CA LEU A 28 -15.90 -9.69 -5.56
C LEU A 28 -17.18 -9.27 -4.81
N ASP A 29 -18.00 -8.35 -5.36
CA ASP A 29 -19.28 -7.97 -4.75
C ASP A 29 -20.25 -9.14 -4.62
N SER A 30 -20.27 -10.02 -5.63
CA SER A 30 -21.10 -11.23 -5.60
C SER A 30 -20.64 -12.19 -4.51
N ILE A 31 -19.34 -12.29 -4.25
CA ILE A 31 -18.80 -13.14 -3.18
C ILE A 31 -19.15 -12.56 -1.81
N ILE A 32 -18.89 -11.27 -1.59
CA ILE A 32 -19.14 -10.59 -0.29
C ILE A 32 -20.61 -10.67 0.12
N LYS A 33 -21.55 -10.54 -0.83
CA LYS A 33 -23.00 -10.58 -0.54
C LYS A 33 -23.50 -11.94 -0.07
N ASN A 34 -22.77 -13.03 -0.35
CA ASN A 34 -23.27 -14.38 -0.21
C ASN A 34 -22.75 -15.13 1.05
N ASP A 35 -21.84 -14.56 1.83
CA ASP A 35 -21.39 -15.19 3.08
C ASP A 35 -20.95 -14.13 4.10
N GLN A 36 -21.23 -14.33 5.38
CA GLN A 36 -20.77 -13.44 6.45
C GLN A 36 -19.60 -14.05 7.25
N SER A 37 -19.15 -15.25 6.87
CA SER A 37 -18.13 -16.02 7.60
C SER A 37 -16.68 -15.77 7.14
N PHE A 38 -16.44 -14.71 6.36
CA PHE A 38 -15.21 -14.48 5.60
C PHE A 38 -13.98 -13.97 6.37
N SER A 39 -14.10 -13.71 7.67
CA SER A 39 -13.04 -13.12 8.51
C SER A 39 -11.71 -13.92 8.51
N ASN A 40 -11.74 -15.18 8.06
CA ASN A 40 -10.58 -16.08 8.12
C ASN A 40 -9.70 -16.10 6.85
N TYR A 41 -10.07 -15.39 5.75
CA TYR A 41 -9.31 -15.43 4.49
C TYR A 41 -8.55 -14.14 4.25
N LYS A 42 -7.22 -14.18 4.44
CA LYS A 42 -6.33 -13.02 4.27
C LYS A 42 -6.35 -12.46 2.85
N GLU A 43 -6.43 -13.32 1.83
CA GLU A 43 -6.46 -12.90 0.44
C GLU A 43 -7.78 -12.20 0.10
N LEU A 44 -8.89 -12.62 0.71
CA LEU A 44 -10.19 -11.97 0.51
C LEU A 44 -10.25 -10.62 1.24
N ASP A 45 -9.73 -10.55 2.47
CA ASP A 45 -9.59 -9.28 3.19
C ASP A 45 -8.73 -8.29 2.40
N PHE A 46 -7.61 -8.76 1.82
CA PHE A 46 -6.82 -7.96 0.91
C PHE A 46 -7.62 -7.45 -0.29
N LEU A 47 -8.38 -8.31 -0.98
CA LEU A 47 -9.16 -7.89 -2.15
C LEU A 47 -10.23 -6.85 -1.80
N ILE A 48 -10.90 -7.01 -0.65
CA ILE A 48 -11.88 -6.05 -0.13
C ILE A 48 -11.21 -4.69 0.13
N LYS A 49 -10.09 -4.70 0.85
CA LYS A 49 -9.36 -3.46 1.16
C LYS A 49 -8.73 -2.83 -0.08
N TYR A 50 -8.18 -3.63 -0.99
CA TYR A 50 -7.66 -3.14 -2.27
C TYR A 50 -8.75 -2.46 -3.09
N LYS A 51 -9.98 -3.01 -3.13
CA LYS A 51 -11.12 -2.33 -3.76
C LYS A 51 -11.39 -0.96 -3.13
N HIS A 52 -11.36 -0.86 -1.81
CA HIS A 52 -11.54 0.41 -1.11
C HIS A 52 -10.39 1.40 -1.39
N LEU A 53 -9.16 0.91 -1.42
CA LEU A 53 -7.98 1.70 -1.79
C LEU A 53 -8.12 2.29 -3.20
N ILE A 54 -8.58 1.50 -4.18
CA ILE A 54 -8.88 1.97 -5.54
C ILE A 54 -10.01 3.00 -5.57
N HIS A 55 -10.98 2.92 -4.64
CA HIS A 55 -12.03 3.94 -4.52
C HIS A 55 -11.46 5.31 -4.11
N PHE A 56 -10.56 5.36 -3.11
CA PHE A 56 -9.86 6.60 -2.74
C PHE A 56 -9.06 7.18 -3.91
N PHE A 57 -8.36 6.32 -4.65
CA PHE A 57 -7.59 6.73 -5.82
C PHE A 57 -8.48 7.37 -6.90
N LYS A 58 -9.61 6.73 -7.24
CA LYS A 58 -10.56 7.24 -8.24
C LYS A 58 -11.16 8.59 -7.84
N LYS A 59 -11.42 8.80 -6.55
CA LYS A 59 -11.93 10.06 -6.02
C LYS A 59 -10.85 11.14 -5.82
N ARG A 60 -9.58 10.81 -6.06
CA ARG A 60 -8.41 11.68 -5.81
C ARG A 60 -8.27 12.08 -4.33
N GLU A 61 -8.78 11.25 -3.43
CA GLU A 61 -8.63 11.42 -1.98
C GLU A 61 -7.26 10.86 -1.54
N PHE A 62 -6.18 11.49 -1.99
CA PHE A 62 -4.83 10.93 -1.87
C PHE A 62 -4.29 10.86 -0.45
N GLU A 63 -4.83 11.65 0.48
CA GLU A 63 -4.49 11.61 1.91
C GLU A 63 -5.08 10.35 2.56
N ASN A 64 -6.39 10.13 2.34
CA ASN A 64 -7.05 8.90 2.77
C ASN A 64 -6.41 7.67 2.11
N TYR A 65 -6.05 7.79 0.82
CA TYR A 65 -5.34 6.74 0.10
C TYR A 65 -4.02 6.39 0.77
N SER A 66 -3.15 7.37 1.07
CA SER A 66 -1.83 7.09 1.63
C SER A 66 -1.89 6.53 3.04
N GLU A 67 -2.80 7.05 3.88
CA GLU A 67 -3.02 6.53 5.23
C GLU A 67 -3.50 5.07 5.19
N TYR A 68 -4.54 4.81 4.39
CA TYR A 68 -5.12 3.48 4.23
C TYR A 68 -4.15 2.48 3.62
N PHE A 69 -3.35 2.93 2.64
CA PHE A 69 -2.27 2.14 2.05
C PHE A 69 -1.27 1.69 3.13
N CYS A 70 -0.76 2.62 3.94
CA CYS A 70 0.19 2.29 5.01
C CYS A 70 -0.42 1.38 6.07
N GLU A 71 -1.70 1.57 6.40
CA GLU A 71 -2.43 0.67 7.31
C GLU A 71 -2.47 -0.78 6.78
N MET A 72 -2.72 -0.97 5.48
CA MET A 72 -2.71 -2.30 4.87
C MET A 72 -1.36 -3.02 5.01
N PHE A 73 -0.24 -2.28 4.92
CA PHE A 73 1.10 -2.82 5.13
C PHE A 73 1.39 -3.11 6.62
N ARG A 74 1.05 -2.19 7.52
CA ARG A 74 1.23 -2.37 8.98
C ARG A 74 0.50 -3.59 9.50
N ASN A 75 -0.73 -3.80 9.03
CA ASN A 75 -1.57 -4.93 9.41
C ASN A 75 -1.25 -6.22 8.65
N GLN A 76 -0.20 -6.24 7.81
CA GLN A 76 0.26 -7.40 7.03
C GLN A 76 -0.84 -8.02 6.15
N ILE A 77 -1.72 -7.18 5.62
CA ILE A 77 -2.83 -7.64 4.77
C ILE A 77 -2.36 -7.84 3.33
N VAL A 78 -1.39 -7.03 2.88
CA VAL A 78 -0.88 -7.08 1.51
C VAL A 78 -0.10 -8.38 1.25
N PRO A 79 -0.51 -9.22 0.27
CA PRO A 79 0.26 -10.39 -0.11
C PRO A 79 1.66 -10.01 -0.60
N ARG A 80 2.69 -10.73 -0.13
CA ARG A 80 4.08 -10.43 -0.47
C ARG A 80 4.33 -10.43 -1.98
N SER A 81 3.72 -11.35 -2.72
CA SER A 81 3.80 -11.44 -4.20
C SER A 81 3.16 -10.26 -4.93
N PHE A 82 2.25 -9.52 -4.28
CA PHE A 82 1.59 -8.34 -4.86
C PHE A 82 2.17 -7.01 -4.36
N SER A 83 2.84 -7.04 -3.20
CA SER A 83 3.33 -5.85 -2.49
C SER A 83 4.13 -4.89 -3.38
N ILE A 84 5.11 -5.38 -4.14
CA ILE A 84 5.96 -4.52 -4.97
C ILE A 84 5.18 -3.89 -6.11
N ARG A 85 4.26 -4.63 -6.74
CA ARG A 85 3.38 -4.06 -7.78
C ARG A 85 2.53 -2.92 -7.20
N LEU A 86 1.98 -3.13 -6.01
CA LEU A 86 1.21 -2.12 -5.29
C LEU A 86 2.06 -0.91 -4.89
N MET A 87 3.31 -1.11 -4.49
CA MET A 87 4.25 -0.01 -4.18
C MET A 87 4.67 0.78 -5.42
N LEU A 88 4.74 0.17 -6.60
CA LEU A 88 5.02 0.89 -7.84
C LEU A 88 3.92 1.90 -8.17
N ASP A 89 2.65 1.57 -7.87
CA ASP A 89 1.50 2.45 -8.13
C ASP A 89 1.57 3.76 -7.32
N ILE A 90 2.31 3.79 -6.20
CA ILE A 90 2.43 4.98 -5.34
C ILE A 90 3.61 5.87 -5.66
N ILE A 91 4.48 5.51 -6.61
CA ILE A 91 5.63 6.33 -7.02
C ILE A 91 5.21 7.79 -7.31
N PRO A 92 4.12 8.07 -8.06
CA PRO A 92 3.70 9.45 -8.30
C PRO A 92 3.37 10.24 -7.02
N LEU A 93 2.84 9.57 -5.99
CA LEU A 93 2.53 10.21 -4.70
C LEU A 93 3.81 10.43 -3.87
N LEU A 94 4.75 9.47 -3.90
CA LEU A 94 6.07 9.60 -3.27
C LEU A 94 6.87 10.76 -3.90
N GLU A 95 6.77 10.94 -5.21
CA GLU A 95 7.47 12.00 -5.95
C GLU A 95 6.69 13.32 -6.03
N SER A 96 5.50 13.40 -5.43
CA SER A 96 4.70 14.63 -5.41
C SER A 96 5.49 15.83 -4.89
N LEU A 97 5.56 16.89 -5.69
CA LEU A 97 6.20 18.15 -5.31
C LEU A 97 5.29 19.02 -4.42
N ASN A 98 3.98 18.83 -4.51
CA ASN A 98 2.99 19.71 -3.90
C ASN A 98 2.71 19.37 -2.43
N LYS A 99 2.82 18.08 -2.08
CA LYS A 99 2.45 17.58 -0.76
C LYS A 99 3.23 16.32 -0.40
N VAL A 100 3.50 16.17 0.89
CA VAL A 100 4.03 14.95 1.49
C VAL A 100 2.84 14.07 1.87
N TYR A 101 2.54 13.06 1.04
CA TYR A 101 1.47 12.09 1.32
C TYR A 101 1.94 10.97 2.26
N PHE A 102 3.21 10.58 2.16
CA PHE A 102 3.83 9.58 3.02
C PHE A 102 4.83 10.28 3.94
N ASN A 103 4.61 10.19 5.25
CA ASN A 103 5.51 10.80 6.23
C ASN A 103 6.82 9.99 6.34
N LEU A 104 7.74 10.45 7.21
CA LEU A 104 9.04 9.80 7.38
C LEU A 104 8.90 8.33 7.82
N ASP A 105 8.08 8.08 8.85
CA ASP A 105 7.90 6.73 9.41
C ASP A 105 7.26 5.78 8.40
N ASP A 106 6.23 6.24 7.69
CA ASP A 106 5.57 5.47 6.64
C ASP A 106 6.55 5.12 5.51
N THR A 107 7.39 6.07 5.09
CA THR A 107 8.36 5.83 4.01
C THR A 107 9.48 4.90 4.45
N MET A 108 9.94 5.02 5.69
CA MET A 108 10.93 4.12 6.29
C MET A 108 10.37 2.70 6.41
N MET A 109 9.12 2.55 6.86
CA MET A 109 8.44 1.26 6.90
C MET A 109 8.38 0.61 5.52
N LEU A 110 8.01 1.37 4.48
CA LEU A 110 7.96 0.86 3.11
C LEU A 110 9.35 0.50 2.55
N THR A 111 10.38 1.26 2.94
CA THR A 111 11.78 0.96 2.58
C THR A 111 12.23 -0.36 3.20
N ASN A 112 12.01 -0.54 4.50
CA ASN A 112 12.33 -1.79 5.19
C ASN A 112 11.55 -2.97 4.59
N TYR A 113 10.28 -2.79 4.26
CA TYR A 113 9.48 -3.84 3.61
C TYR A 113 10.06 -4.26 2.26
N LEU A 114 10.52 -3.30 1.45
CA LEU A 114 11.20 -3.59 0.17
C LEU A 114 12.49 -4.39 0.40
N GLU A 115 13.30 -4.00 1.39
CA GLU A 115 14.53 -4.72 1.75
C GLU A 115 14.24 -6.15 2.23
N ASP A 116 13.20 -6.35 3.02
CA ASP A 116 12.76 -7.66 3.49
C ASP A 116 12.30 -8.58 2.34
N ILE A 117 11.63 -8.02 1.32
CA ILE A 117 11.25 -8.79 0.12
C ILE A 117 12.48 -9.19 -0.68
N GLN A 118 13.44 -8.27 -0.86
CA GLN A 118 14.63 -8.49 -1.69
C GLN A 118 15.68 -9.39 -1.03
N SER A 119 15.73 -9.42 0.31
CA SER A 119 16.61 -10.30 1.08
C SER A 119 16.01 -11.69 1.32
N SER A 120 14.73 -11.90 0.97
CA SER A 120 14.05 -13.18 1.15
C SER A 120 14.62 -14.26 0.23
N HIS A 121 14.70 -15.49 0.74
CA HIS A 121 14.96 -16.69 -0.07
C HIS A 121 13.87 -16.95 -1.13
N LEU A 122 12.71 -16.31 -1.02
CA LEU A 122 11.61 -16.37 -1.98
C LEU A 122 11.53 -15.11 -2.86
N ALA A 123 12.57 -14.28 -2.90
CA ALA A 123 12.59 -13.03 -3.66
C ALA A 123 12.16 -13.23 -5.12
N ASP A 124 12.64 -14.27 -5.80
CA ASP A 124 12.26 -14.55 -7.19
C ASP A 124 10.76 -14.77 -7.38
N GLN A 125 10.09 -15.38 -6.39
CA GLN A 125 8.64 -15.59 -6.41
C GLN A 125 7.89 -14.29 -6.16
N TYR A 126 8.38 -13.46 -5.22
CA TYR A 126 7.74 -12.19 -4.88
C TYR A 126 7.94 -11.10 -5.93
N LEU A 127 9.06 -11.17 -6.66
CA LEU A 127 9.46 -10.19 -7.67
C LEU A 127 9.09 -10.63 -9.10
N GLN A 128 8.30 -11.68 -9.26
CA GLN A 128 7.96 -12.22 -10.56
C GLN A 128 7.31 -11.16 -11.46
N GLY A 129 7.93 -10.89 -12.61
CA GLY A 129 7.47 -9.89 -13.57
C GLY A 129 7.76 -8.43 -13.17
N ILE A 130 8.51 -8.20 -12.10
CA ILE A 130 9.04 -6.87 -11.75
C ILE A 130 10.43 -6.72 -12.34
N SER A 131 10.64 -5.69 -13.17
CA SER A 131 11.94 -5.41 -13.75
C SER A 131 12.90 -4.79 -12.73
N VAL A 132 14.21 -4.97 -12.93
CA VAL A 132 15.25 -4.30 -12.14
C VAL A 132 15.07 -2.77 -12.18
N GLN A 133 14.70 -2.23 -13.33
CA GLN A 133 14.43 -0.80 -13.49
C GLN A 133 13.27 -0.32 -12.60
N ASN A 134 12.18 -1.08 -12.51
CA ASN A 134 11.06 -0.75 -11.62
C ASN A 134 11.50 -0.72 -10.16
N LEU A 135 12.33 -1.69 -9.73
CA LEU A 135 12.87 -1.71 -8.38
C LEU A 135 13.77 -0.51 -8.10
N GLN A 136 14.62 -0.13 -9.06
CA GLN A 136 15.47 1.06 -8.94
C GLN A 136 14.64 2.34 -8.85
N SER A 137 13.60 2.49 -9.69
CA SER A 137 12.67 3.61 -9.63
C SER A 137 11.97 3.70 -8.27
N LEU A 138 11.49 2.57 -7.74
CA LEU A 138 10.84 2.53 -6.43
C LEU A 138 11.82 2.95 -5.30
N ARG A 139 13.03 2.39 -5.28
CA ARG A 139 14.06 2.76 -4.29
C ARG A 139 14.36 4.26 -4.35
N LEU A 140 14.54 4.79 -5.55
CA LEU A 140 14.83 6.21 -5.74
C LEU A 140 13.67 7.10 -5.25
N ALA A 141 12.43 6.74 -5.56
CA ALA A 141 11.24 7.46 -5.11
C ALA A 141 11.12 7.45 -3.57
N LEU A 142 11.37 6.31 -2.92
CA LEU A 142 11.40 6.19 -1.47
C LEU A 142 12.48 7.06 -0.84
N SER A 143 13.73 6.98 -1.34
CA SER A 143 14.84 7.81 -0.83
C SER A 143 14.57 9.31 -0.98
N ARG A 144 14.00 9.73 -2.11
CA ARG A 144 13.58 11.13 -2.33
C ARG A 144 12.48 11.54 -1.37
N ASN A 145 11.48 10.69 -1.14
CA ASN A 145 10.40 11.00 -0.22
C ASN A 145 10.90 11.09 1.23
N ILE A 146 11.87 10.27 1.65
CA ILE A 146 12.54 10.40 2.97
C ILE A 146 13.17 11.78 3.13
N ALA A 147 13.98 12.22 2.14
CA ALA A 147 14.61 13.54 2.21
C ALA A 147 13.57 14.67 2.26
N LYS A 148 12.50 14.54 1.48
CA LYS A 148 11.38 15.49 1.43
C LYS A 148 10.60 15.54 2.75
N SER A 149 10.26 14.38 3.33
CA SER A 149 9.47 14.28 4.56
C SER A 149 10.27 14.72 5.78
N PHE A 150 11.58 14.44 5.82
CA PHE A 150 12.47 14.94 6.86
C PHE A 150 12.50 16.48 6.88
N LYS A 151 12.70 17.12 5.72
CA LYS A 151 12.67 18.58 5.61
C LYS A 151 11.32 19.17 6.03
N HIS A 152 10.23 18.52 5.63
CA HIS A 152 8.88 18.95 5.99
C HIS A 152 8.65 18.92 7.51
N ASN A 153 9.09 17.85 8.18
CA ASN A 153 8.97 17.71 9.63
C ASN A 153 9.77 18.81 10.38
N GLN A 154 11.01 19.07 9.96
CA GLN A 154 11.81 20.13 10.58
C GLN A 154 11.17 21.52 10.46
N GLN A 155 10.55 21.83 9.32
CA GLN A 155 9.82 23.10 9.14
C GLN A 155 8.61 23.20 10.08
N GLN A 156 7.87 22.11 10.28
CA GLN A 156 6.74 22.10 11.21
C GLN A 156 7.17 22.35 12.66
N LEU A 157 8.25 21.71 13.11
CA LEU A 157 8.80 21.89 14.46
C LEU A 157 9.29 23.33 14.71
N GLN A 158 9.96 23.94 13.72
CA GLN A 158 10.39 25.34 13.81
C GLN A 158 9.19 26.31 13.89
N ASN A 159 8.15 26.05 13.12
CA ASN A 159 6.93 26.86 13.13
C ASN A 159 6.19 26.76 14.47
N GLN A 160 6.12 25.57 15.07
CA GLN A 160 5.51 25.36 16.39
C GLN A 160 6.27 26.11 17.49
N HIS A 161 7.61 26.02 17.52
CA HIS A 161 8.42 26.78 18.46
C HIS A 161 8.24 28.30 18.33
N THR A 162 8.15 28.79 17.09
CA THR A 162 7.96 30.23 16.83
C THR A 162 6.58 30.72 17.29
N GLN A 163 5.54 29.90 17.15
CA GLN A 163 4.19 30.23 17.62
C GLN A 163 4.09 30.23 19.15
N GLN A 164 4.73 29.27 19.83
CA GLN A 164 4.78 29.22 21.30
C GLN A 164 5.47 30.45 21.89
N LEU A 165 6.56 30.93 21.27
CA LEU A 165 7.25 32.15 21.70
C LEU A 165 6.38 33.42 21.55
N LYS A 166 5.55 33.49 20.50
CA LYS A 166 4.64 34.63 20.27
C LYS A 166 3.43 34.68 21.21
N LEU A 167 3.01 33.55 21.77
CA LEU A 167 1.91 33.45 22.73
C LEU A 167 2.37 33.69 24.18
N SER A 168 3.68 33.79 24.41
CA SER A 168 4.31 33.96 25.73
C SER A 168 4.71 35.41 26.04
N ILE A 169 4.35 36.35 25.15
CA ILE A 169 4.59 37.80 25.23
C ILE A 169 3.21 38.48 25.20
#